data_AF-A0A7X6B851-F1
#
_entry.id   AF-A0A7X6B851-F1
#
_cell.length_a   1.000
_cell.length_b   1.000
_cell.length_c   1.000
_cell.angle_alpha   90.00
_cell.angle_beta   90.00
_cell.angle_gamma   90.00
#
_symmetry.space_group_name_H-M   'P 1'
#
loop_
_entity.id
_entity.type
_entity.pdbx_description
1 polymer ?
#
loop_
_entity_poly.entity_id
_entity_poly.type
_entity_poly.pdbx_seq_one_letter_code
_entity_poly.pdbx_strand_id
1 'polypeptide(L)'
;MTWHAAAALLAFAALQIWLVMSVVNAGAPSAFIVVALVMLLALALPVARSTERHWYHLSRQALASWGLHARFRRDVRRLWFAALTLPFLWISGAIAATDAIAAIAR
;
A
#
# COMPACT_ATOMS: atom_id res chain seq x y z
N MET A 1 -8.14 -16.49 -3.42
CA MET A 1 -8.39 -15.11 -2.93
C MET A 1 -7.11 -14.45 -2.43
N THR A 2 -6.37 -15.13 -1.55
CA THR A 2 -5.05 -14.74 -1.04
C THR A 2 -4.03 -14.41 -2.13
N TRP A 3 -4.01 -15.15 -3.25
CA TRP A 3 -3.08 -14.89 -4.36
C TRP A 3 -3.17 -13.47 -4.94
N HIS A 4 -4.36 -12.90 -5.10
CA HIS A 4 -4.50 -11.56 -5.68
C HIS A 4 -4.08 -10.46 -4.70
N ALA A 5 -4.34 -10.66 -3.40
CA ALA A 5 -3.94 -9.73 -2.36
C ALA A 5 -2.44 -9.82 -2.05
N ALA A 6 -1.88 -11.04 -2.01
CA ALA A 6 -0.45 -11.29 -1.87
C ALA A 6 0.31 -10.73 -3.08
N ALA A 7 -0.19 -10.94 -4.30
CA ALA A 7 0.41 -10.36 -5.51
C ALA A 7 0.39 -8.83 -5.48
N ALA A 8 -0.70 -8.20 -5.03
CA ALA A 8 -0.77 -6.74 -4.88
C ALA A 8 0.22 -6.21 -3.84
N LEU A 9 0.40 -6.92 -2.72
CA LEU A 9 1.39 -6.59 -1.70
C LEU A 9 2.82 -6.73 -2.21
N LEU A 10 3.11 -7.80 -2.94
CA LEU A 10 4.43 -8.01 -3.55
C LEU A 10 4.73 -6.94 -4.61
N ALA A 11 3.76 -6.62 -5.45
CA ALA A 11 3.89 -5.55 -6.44
C ALA A 11 4.10 -4.19 -5.76
N PHE A 12 3.34 -3.89 -4.71
CA PHE A 12 3.51 -2.69 -3.89
C PHE A 12 4.93 -2.63 -3.31
N ALA A 13 5.37 -3.70 -2.64
CA ALA A 13 6.68 -3.75 -2.00
C ALA A 13 7.81 -3.57 -3.03
N ALA A 14 7.73 -4.26 -4.17
CA ALA A 14 8.73 -4.14 -5.23
C ALA A 14 8.78 -2.72 -5.80
N LEU A 15 7.61 -2.12 -6.10
CA LEU A 15 7.52 -0.77 -6.63
C LEU A 15 8.01 0.27 -5.61
N GLN A 16 7.64 0.09 -4.33
CA GLN A 16 8.06 0.95 -3.22
C GLN A 16 9.58 0.92 -3.03
N ILE A 17 10.19 -0.27 -3.02
CA ILE A 17 11.65 -0.43 -2.90
C ILE A 17 12.34 0.27 -4.07
N TRP A 18 11.89 0.01 -5.30
CA TRP A 18 12.50 0.61 -6.49
C TRP A 18 12.39 2.14 -6.49
N LEU A 19 11.22 2.71 -6.16
CA LEU A 19 11.04 4.16 -6.12
C LEU A 19 11.90 4.81 -5.03
N VAL A 20 11.93 4.23 -3.83
CA VAL A 20 12.71 4.78 -2.70
C VAL A 20 14.20 4.72 -3.01
N MET A 21 14.68 3.60 -3.55
CA MET A 21 16.08 3.48 -3.97
C MET A 21 16.42 4.49 -5.07
N SER A 22 15.52 4.72 -6.04
CA SER A 22 15.71 5.75 -7.07
C SER A 22 15.83 7.16 -6.48
N VAL A 23 15.01 7.49 -5.48
CA VAL A 23 14.99 8.82 -4.85
C VAL A 23 16.20 9.02 -3.95
N VAL A 24 16.58 8.00 -3.16
CA VAL A 24 17.80 8.04 -2.33
C VAL A 24 19.05 8.14 -3.20
N ASN A 25 19.15 7.38 -4.29
CA ASN A 25 20.28 7.48 -5.24
C ASN A 25 20.35 8.85 -5.94
N ALA A 26 19.23 9.57 -6.05
CA ALA A 26 19.18 10.93 -6.56
C ALA A 26 19.58 12.00 -5.51
N GLY A 27 20.03 11.59 -4.32
CA GLY A 27 20.52 12.48 -3.26
C GLY A 27 19.51 12.78 -2.16
N ALA A 28 18.35 12.12 -2.14
CA ALA A 28 17.38 12.32 -1.07
C ALA A 28 17.85 11.72 0.27
N PRO A 29 17.41 12.28 1.41
CA PRO A 29 17.75 11.78 2.74
C PRO A 29 17.36 10.31 2.95
N SER A 30 18.20 9.54 3.64
CA SER A 30 17.94 8.13 3.97
C SER A 30 16.69 7.93 4.86
N ALA A 31 16.20 8.99 5.51
CA ALA A 31 14.94 8.99 6.27
C ALA A 31 13.71 8.56 5.43
N PHE A 32 13.76 8.74 4.10
CA PHE A 32 12.72 8.26 3.18
C PHE A 32 12.52 6.74 3.24
N ILE A 33 13.55 5.98 3.60
CA ILE A 33 13.48 4.51 3.76
C ILE A 33 12.56 4.14 4.92
N VAL A 34 12.66 4.85 6.05
CA VAL A 34 11.84 4.58 7.24
C VAL A 34 10.38 4.88 6.93
N VAL A 35 10.09 5.97 6.22
CA VAL A 35 8.71 6.31 5.88
C VAL A 35 8.11 5.33 4.86
N ALA A 36 8.91 4.87 3.90
CA ALA A 36 8.50 3.80 3.01
C ALA A 36 8.13 2.51 3.76
N LEU A 37 8.85 2.18 4.82
CA LEU A 37 8.56 1.03 5.68
C LEU A 37 7.22 1.20 6.42
N VAL A 38 6.94 2.39 6.94
CA VAL A 38 5.66 2.73 7.58
C VAL A 38 4.49 2.58 6.59
N MET A 39 4.67 3.03 5.35
CA MET A 39 3.65 2.87 4.30
C MET A 39 3.40 1.41 3.95
N LEU A 40 4.46 0.60 3.90
CA LEU A 40 4.34 -0.84 3.67
C LEU A 40 3.53 -1.53 4.77
N LEU A 41 3.74 -1.14 6.03
CA LEU A 41 2.91 -1.62 7.15
C LEU A 41 1.47 -1.12 7.04
N ALA A 42 1.26 0.15 6.69
CA ALA A 42 -0.07 0.74 6.54
C ALA A 42 -0.93 0.02 5.48
N LEU A 43 -0.30 -0.59 4.47
CA LEU A 43 -0.98 -1.39 3.46
C LEU A 43 -1.06 -2.89 3.82
N ALA A 44 -0.03 -3.46 4.42
CA ALA A 44 0.00 -4.88 4.80
C ALA A 44 -1.03 -5.23 5.90
N LEU A 45 -1.21 -4.36 6.90
CA LEU A 45 -2.18 -4.57 7.98
C LEU A 45 -3.64 -4.72 7.47
N PRO A 46 -4.17 -3.84 6.61
CA PRO A 46 -5.53 -3.99 6.10
C PRO A 46 -5.71 -5.26 5.26
N VAL A 47 -4.68 -5.71 4.53
CA VAL A 47 -4.74 -6.99 3.80
C VAL A 47 -4.82 -8.18 4.76
N ALA A 48 -3.98 -8.19 5.79
CA ALA A 48 -4.02 -9.22 6.83
C ALA A 48 -5.39 -9.25 7.52
N ARG A 49 -5.90 -8.10 7.95
CA ARG A 49 -7.23 -7.98 8.57
C ARG A 49 -8.38 -8.35 7.62
N SER A 50 -8.29 -8.01 6.34
CA SER A 50 -9.32 -8.40 5.36
C SER A 50 -9.34 -9.90 5.15
N THR A 51 -8.17 -10.53 5.13
CA THR A 51 -8.05 -11.99 5.01
C THR A 51 -8.67 -12.64 6.24
N GLU A 52 -8.29 -12.19 7.43
CA GLU A 52 -8.84 -12.68 8.70
C GLU A 52 -10.36 -12.52 8.80
N ARG A 53 -10.90 -11.34 8.47
CA ARG A 53 -12.35 -11.10 8.41
C ARG A 53 -13.06 -11.99 7.38
N HIS A 54 -12.43 -12.24 6.24
CA HIS A 54 -13.00 -13.10 5.20
C HIS A 54 -13.12 -14.56 5.68
N TRP A 55 -12.08 -15.10 6.29
CA TRP A 55 -12.11 -16.45 6.88
C TRP A 55 -13.13 -16.55 8.03
N TYR A 56 -13.23 -15.50 8.85
CA TYR A 56 -14.19 -15.44 9.96
C TYR A 56 -15.66 -15.31 9.49
N HIS A 57 -15.90 -14.66 8.34
CA HIS A 57 -17.23 -14.59 7.75
C HIS A 57 -17.62 -15.89 7.03
N LEU A 58 -16.69 -16.55 6.33
CA LEU A 58 -16.96 -17.84 5.68
C LEU A 58 -17.33 -18.92 6.69
N SER A 59 -16.67 -18.95 7.86
CA SER A 59 -16.97 -19.93 8.90
C SER A 59 -18.37 -19.75 9.51
N ARG A 60 -18.90 -18.53 9.52
CA ARG A 60 -20.21 -18.22 10.12
C ARG A 60 -21.38 -18.25 9.15
N GLN A 61 -21.17 -18.10 7.85
CA GLN A 61 -22.27 -17.69 6.97
C GLN A 61 -23.05 -18.77 6.24
N ALA A 62 -22.52 -19.92 5.79
CA ALA A 62 -23.32 -20.90 5.01
C ALA A 62 -24.26 -20.26 3.92
N LEU A 63 -23.89 -19.09 3.38
CA LEU A 63 -24.75 -18.23 2.54
C LEU A 63 -24.42 -18.40 1.06
N ALA A 64 -25.44 -18.27 0.21
CA ALA A 64 -25.38 -18.46 -1.24
C ALA A 64 -24.33 -17.57 -1.93
N SER A 65 -23.56 -18.22 -2.83
CA SER A 65 -22.25 -17.83 -3.37
C SER A 65 -22.16 -16.52 -4.19
N TRP A 66 -23.30 -15.94 -4.60
CA TRP A 66 -23.33 -14.90 -5.63
C TRP A 66 -23.09 -13.46 -5.10
N GLY A 67 -23.67 -13.10 -3.97
CA GLY A 67 -23.49 -11.76 -3.37
C GLY A 67 -22.07 -11.50 -2.83
N LEU A 68 -21.37 -12.57 -2.48
CA LEU A 68 -20.00 -12.55 -1.95
C LEU A 68 -18.98 -12.11 -3.01
N HIS A 69 -19.19 -12.51 -4.26
CA HIS A 69 -18.29 -12.25 -5.38
C HIS A 69 -18.22 -10.76 -5.77
N ALA A 70 -19.36 -10.06 -5.73
CA ALA A 70 -19.42 -8.65 -6.11
C ALA A 70 -18.71 -7.74 -5.09
N ARG A 71 -18.84 -8.05 -3.80
CA ARG A 71 -18.20 -7.29 -2.71
C ARG A 71 -16.69 -7.52 -2.70
N PHE A 72 -16.26 -8.77 -2.88
CA PHE A 72 -14.86 -9.13 -3.01
C PHE A 72 -14.13 -8.36 -4.13
N ARG A 73 -14.75 -8.25 -5.31
CA ARG A 73 -14.17 -7.49 -6.44
C ARG A 73 -14.03 -5.99 -6.15
N ARG A 74 -14.89 -5.40 -5.31
CA ARG A 74 -14.74 -3.99 -4.91
C ARG A 74 -13.54 -3.81 -3.98
N ASP A 75 -13.34 -4.73 -3.04
CA ASP A 75 -12.25 -4.64 -2.09
C ASP A 75 -10.89 -4.87 -2.75
N VAL A 76 -10.77 -5.83 -3.68
CA VAL A 76 -9.55 -6.03 -4.47
C VAL A 76 -9.19 -4.79 -5.30
N ARG A 77 -10.18 -4.16 -5.93
CA ARG A 77 -9.92 -2.94 -6.73
C ARG A 77 -9.46 -1.78 -5.86
N ARG A 78 -10.05 -1.60 -4.67
CA ARG A 78 -9.60 -0.59 -3.71
C ARG A 78 -8.18 -0.86 -3.23
N LEU A 79 -7.85 -2.14 -3.01
CA LEU A 79 -6.51 -2.56 -2.61
C LEU A 79 -5.47 -2.23 -3.68
N TRP A 80 -5.77 -2.57 -4.94
CA TRP A 80 -4.90 -2.27 -6.08
C TRP A 80 -4.74 -0.77 -6.30
N PHE A 81 -5.83 -0.01 -6.20
CA PHE A 81 -5.76 1.45 -6.28
C PHE A 81 -4.85 2.02 -5.20
N ALA A 82 -5.07 1.66 -3.93
CA ALA A 82 -4.24 2.13 -2.84
C ALA A 82 -2.77 1.70 -3.00
N ALA A 83 -2.53 0.46 -3.41
CA ALA A 83 -1.18 -0.05 -3.68
C ALA A 83 -0.47 0.78 -4.76
N LEU A 84 -1.14 1.09 -5.87
CA LEU A 84 -0.49 1.88 -6.91
C LEU A 84 -0.37 3.36 -6.57
N THR A 85 -1.36 3.98 -5.92
CA THR A 85 -1.38 5.45 -5.80
C THR A 85 -0.68 5.97 -4.54
N LEU A 86 -0.70 5.26 -3.41
CA LEU A 86 -0.04 5.71 -2.18
C LEU A 86 1.46 6.01 -2.34
N PRO A 87 2.27 5.15 -3.02
CA PRO A 87 3.71 5.37 -3.18
C PRO A 87 4.01 6.72 -3.82
N PHE A 88 3.33 7.05 -4.92
CA PHE A 88 3.54 8.30 -5.64
C PHE A 88 3.03 9.50 -4.86
N LEU A 89 1.85 9.40 -4.24
CA LEU A 89 1.26 10.50 -3.48
C LEU A 89 2.18 10.94 -2.32
N TRP A 90 2.75 9.96 -1.61
CA TRP A 90 3.69 10.22 -0.52
C TRP A 90 5.00 10.81 -1.05
N ILE A 91 5.59 10.23 -2.09
CA ILE A 91 6.90 10.67 -2.59
C ILE A 91 6.82 12.10 -3.15
N SER A 92 5.76 12.44 -3.87
CA SER A 92 5.51 13.83 -4.31
C SER A 92 5.37 14.78 -3.11
N GLY A 93 4.63 14.40 -2.07
CA GLY A 93 4.47 15.21 -0.87
C GLY A 93 5.78 15.39 -0.09
N ALA A 94 6.58 14.34 0.00
CA ALA A 94 7.83 14.34 0.73
C ALA A 94 8.92 15.16 0.01
N ILE A 95 8.99 15.12 -1.33
CA ILE A 95 9.85 16.02 -2.11
C ILE A 95 9.44 17.47 -1.87
N ALA A 96 8.15 17.80 -2.03
CA ALA A 96 7.64 19.16 -1.81
C ALA A 96 7.91 19.69 -0.39
N ALA A 97 7.78 18.82 0.63
CA ALA A 97 8.10 19.17 2.01
C ALA A 97 9.59 19.45 2.21
N THR A 98 10.47 18.68 1.55
CA THR A 98 11.92 18.88 1.65
C THR A 98 12.34 20.18 0.98
N ASP A 99 11.77 20.50 -0.19
CA ASP A 99 12.00 21.77 -0.89
C ASP A 99 11.52 22.97 -0.07
N ALA A 100 10.36 22.85 0.59
CA ALA A 100 9.83 23.91 1.46
C ALA A 100 10.74 24.16 2.68
N ILE A 101 11.26 23.10 3.31
CA ILE A 101 12.18 23.22 4.45
C ILE A 101 13.50 23.86 4.00
N ALA A 102 14.04 23.45 2.85
CA ALA A 102 15.26 24.02 2.28
C ALA A 102 15.10 25.50 1.92
N ALA A 103 13.93 25.91 1.44
CA ALA A 103 13.62 27.31 1.13
C ALA A 103 13.51 28.20 2.39
N ILE A 104 13.04 27.66 3.52
CA ILE A 104 12.93 28.39 4.79
C ILE A 104 14.30 28.51 5.50
N ALA A 105 15.21 27.56 5.26
CA ALA A 105 16.52 27.50 5.92
C ALA A 105 17.62 28.32 5.21
N ARG A 106 17.33 28.96 4.07
CA ARG A 106 18.26 29.78 3.28
C ARG A 106 17.96 31.27 3.49
#